data_AF-A0A8C3A1B8-F1
#
_entry.id   AF-A0A8C3A1B8-F1
#
_cell.length_a   1.000
_cell.length_b   1.000
_cell.length_c   1.000
_cell.angle_alpha   90.00
_cell.angle_beta   90.00
_cell.angle_gamma   90.00
#
_symmetry.space_group_name_H-M   'P 1'
#
loop_
_entity.id
_entity.type
_entity.pdbx_description
1 polymer ?
#
loop_
_entity_poly.entity_id
_entity_poly.type
_entity_poly.pdbx_seq_one_letter_code
_entity_poly.pdbx_strand_id
1 'polypeptide(L)'
;MSVPFSNTHLRVPRGLGTVLEGLAREVLRDQPEDIPEYAAQHFDALLKQREDSGMDPAEWAAKLEDMYNNNAFKATGVLIQSHYSQHSSKSLLC
;
A
#
# COMPACT_ATOMS: atom_id res chain seq x y z
N MET A 1 6.82 10.63 -19.38
CA MET A 1 7.86 9.60 -19.56
C MET A 1 7.72 8.59 -18.44
N SER A 2 7.32 7.35 -18.74
CA SER A 2 7.19 6.27 -17.76
C SER A 2 8.41 5.37 -17.91
N VAL A 3 9.24 5.31 -16.87
CA VAL A 3 10.35 4.37 -16.82
C VAL A 3 9.77 2.96 -16.77
N PRO A 4 10.25 2.04 -17.62
CA PRO A 4 9.78 0.67 -17.61
C PRO A 4 10.21 0.05 -16.28
N PHE A 5 9.25 -0.59 -15.62
CA PHE A 5 9.41 -1.47 -14.48
C PHE A 5 10.63 -2.37 -14.76
N SER A 6 11.79 -2.03 -14.20
CA SER A 6 12.93 -2.94 -14.22
C SER A 6 12.46 -4.24 -13.61
N ASN A 7 12.92 -5.37 -14.13
CA ASN A 7 12.50 -6.71 -13.73
C ASN A 7 12.50 -6.89 -12.19
N THR A 8 11.37 -6.62 -11.50
CA THR A 8 11.31 -6.56 -10.03
C THR A 8 10.78 -7.88 -9.48
N HIS A 9 11.64 -8.88 -9.31
CA HIS A 9 11.27 -10.02 -8.47
C HIS A 9 11.10 -9.65 -6.99
N LEU A 10 11.55 -8.45 -6.58
CA LEU A 10 11.44 -7.96 -5.22
C LEU A 10 10.29 -6.96 -5.13
N ARG A 11 9.18 -7.38 -4.51
CA ARG A 11 8.04 -6.53 -4.18
C ARG A 11 8.00 -6.33 -2.68
N VAL A 12 7.81 -5.09 -2.25
CA VAL A 12 7.63 -4.76 -0.83
C VAL A 12 6.35 -5.45 -0.31
N PRO A 13 6.41 -6.20 0.80
CA PRO A 13 5.23 -6.79 1.42
C PRO A 13 4.20 -5.73 1.78
N ARG A 14 2.92 -6.02 1.55
CA ARG A 14 1.81 -5.13 1.91
C ARG A 14 1.77 -4.90 3.41
N GLY A 15 1.40 -3.68 3.81
CA GLY A 15 1.32 -3.30 5.23
C GLY A 15 2.68 -3.12 5.93
N LEU A 16 3.81 -3.43 5.28
CA LEU A 16 5.15 -3.20 5.87
C LEU A 16 5.37 -1.72 6.19
N GLY A 17 4.94 -0.83 5.31
CA GLY A 17 5.07 0.62 5.50
C GLY A 17 4.37 1.10 6.78
N THR A 18 3.15 0.62 7.04
CA THR A 18 2.39 0.96 8.24
C THR A 18 3.02 0.46 9.52
N VAL A 19 3.55 -0.78 9.50
CA VAL A 19 4.27 -1.34 10.66
C VAL A 19 5.51 -0.50 10.99
N LEU A 20 6.27 -0.09 9.98
CA LEU A 20 7.45 0.77 10.15
C LEU A 20 7.08 2.18 10.60
N GLU A 21 5.99 2.76 10.08
CA GLU A 21 5.50 4.07 10.52
C GLU A 21 5.07 4.04 11.99
N GLY A 22 4.39 2.96 12.41
CA GLY A 22 4.00 2.74 13.80
C GLY A 22 5.21 2.74 14.74
N LEU A 23 6.23 1.93 14.43
CA LEU A 23 7.48 1.91 15.19
C LEU A 23 8.15 3.30 15.21
N ALA A 24 8.28 3.95 14.06
CA ALA A 24 8.94 5.25 13.96
C ALA A 24 8.23 6.32 14.81
N ARG A 25 6.90 6.30 14.86
CA ARG A 25 6.10 7.21 15.67
C ARG A 25 6.35 7.01 17.17
N GLU A 26 6.40 5.76 17.63
CA GLU A 26 6.67 5.46 19.04
C GLU A 26 8.12 5.78 19.43
N VAL A 27 9.10 5.52 18.56
CA VAL A 27 10.51 5.93 18.77
C VAL A 27 10.63 7.45 18.89
N LEU A 28 9.95 8.23 18.04
CA LEU A 28 9.96 9.69 18.13
C LEU A 28 9.27 10.21 19.40
N ARG A 29 8.31 9.47 19.95
CA ARG A 29 7.59 9.84 21.17
C ARG A 29 8.43 9.59 22.42
N ASP A 30 8.99 8.39 22.53
CA ASP A 30 9.63 7.93 23.76
C ASP A 30 11.17 8.17 23.77
N GLN A 31 11.76 8.50 22.61
CA GLN A 31 13.20 8.73 22.40
C GLN A 31 14.11 7.74 23.15
N PRO A 32 13.97 6.43 22.90
CA PRO A 32 14.77 5.40 23.56
C PRO A 32 16.25 5.49 23.17
N GLU A 33 17.13 5.10 24.09
CA GLU A 33 18.58 5.02 23.84
C GLU A 33 18.94 3.81 22.96
N ASP A 34 18.31 2.65 23.19
CA ASP A 34 18.48 1.44 22.39
C ASP A 34 17.25 1.20 21.49
N ILE A 35 17.36 1.65 20.24
CA ILE A 35 16.31 1.48 19.24
C ILE A 35 16.07 0.01 18.88
N PRO A 36 17.11 -0.83 18.64
CA PRO A 36 16.91 -2.27 18.39
C PRO A 36 16.13 -2.99 19.49
N GLU A 37 16.47 -2.77 20.77
CA GLU A 37 15.77 -3.39 21.90
C GLU A 37 14.31 -2.90 21.97
N TYR A 38 14.10 -1.59 21.83
CA TYR A 38 12.76 -1.00 21.81
C TYR A 38 11.90 -1.57 20.68
N ALA A 39 12.47 -1.74 19.49
CA ALA A 39 11.76 -2.30 18.35
C ALA A 39 11.35 -3.76 18.58
N ALA A 40 12.22 -4.58 19.20
CA ALA A 40 11.87 -5.96 19.55
C ALA A 40 10.69 -6.00 20.52
N GLN A 41 10.72 -5.20 21.58
CA GLN A 41 9.63 -5.10 22.55
C GLN A 41 8.33 -4.59 21.91
N HIS A 42 8.43 -3.61 21.02
CA HIS A 42 7.29 -3.06 20.28
C HIS A 42 6.63 -4.13 19.39
N PHE A 43 7.42 -4.88 18.63
CA PHE A 43 6.89 -5.94 17.77
C PHE A 43 6.31 -7.11 18.57
N ASP A 44 6.90 -7.47 19.71
CA ASP A 44 6.34 -8.48 20.62
C ASP A 44 4.97 -8.05 21.18
N ALA A 45 4.81 -6.77 21.52
CA ALA A 45 3.54 -6.23 21.96
C ALA A 45 2.47 -6.28 20.85
N LEU A 46 2.84 -5.94 19.61
CA LEU A 46 1.93 -6.04 18.46
C LEU A 46 1.52 -7.49 18.15
N LEU A 47 2.43 -8.45 18.30
CA LEU A 47 2.12 -9.87 18.11
C LEU A 47 1.11 -10.36 19.15
N LYS A 48 1.31 -10.04 20.44
CA LYS A 48 0.35 -10.38 21.51
C LYS A 48 -1.01 -9.75 21.26
N GLN A 49 -1.06 -8.47 20.89
CA GLN A 49 -2.32 -7.80 20.56
C GLN A 49 -3.05 -8.49 19.40
N ARG A 50 -2.31 -8.97 18.39
CA ARG A 50 -2.90 -9.73 17.28
C ARG A 50 -3.49 -11.06 17.74
N GLU A 51 -2.78 -11.78 18.62
CA GLU A 51 -3.25 -13.05 19.18
C GLU A 51 -4.51 -12.85 20.04
N ASP A 52 -4.55 -11.78 20.84
CA ASP A 52 -5.66 -11.49 21.77
C ASP A 52 -6.89 -10.91 21.06
N SER A 53 -6.70 -9.96 20.15
CA SER A 53 -7.81 -9.24 19.49
C SER A 53 -8.28 -9.88 18.18
N GLY A 54 -7.45 -10.75 17.59
CA GLY A 54 -7.67 -11.31 16.26
C GLY A 54 -7.59 -10.28 15.12
N MET A 55 -7.20 -9.03 15.42
CA MET A 55 -7.13 -7.95 14.44
C MET A 55 -5.68 -7.54 14.21
N ASP A 56 -5.22 -7.66 12.97
CA ASP A 56 -3.87 -7.24 12.58
C ASP A 56 -3.89 -5.83 11.95
N PRO A 57 -3.22 -4.82 12.56
CA PRO A 57 -3.08 -3.50 11.96
C PRO A 57 -2.47 -3.53 10.57
N ALA A 58 -1.54 -4.46 10.31
CA ALA A 58 -0.91 -4.60 9.01
C ALA A 58 -1.88 -5.11 7.93
N GLU A 59 -2.79 -6.04 8.27
CA GLU A 59 -3.83 -6.50 7.36
C GLU A 59 -4.87 -5.42 7.05
N TRP A 60 -5.25 -4.63 8.05
CA TRP A 60 -6.18 -3.52 7.84
C TRP A 60 -5.61 -2.49 6.87
N ALA A 61 -4.34 -2.11 7.08
CA ALA A 61 -3.64 -1.19 6.21
C ALA A 61 -3.42 -1.77 4.80
N ALA A 62 -3.07 -3.06 4.71
CA ALA A 62 -2.93 -3.76 3.42
C ALA A 62 -4.24 -3.73 2.60
N LYS A 63 -5.40 -3.87 3.25
CA LYS A 63 -6.71 -3.73 2.58
C LYS A 63 -6.93 -2.32 2.03
N LEU A 64 -6.48 -1.28 2.72
CA LEU A 64 -6.56 0.11 2.25
C LEU A 64 -5.62 0.37 1.06
N GLU A 65 -4.39 -0.16 1.11
CA GLU A 65 -3.43 -0.08 -0.01
C GLU A 65 -3.98 -0.77 -1.27
N ASP A 66 -4.60 -1.96 -1.11
CA ASP A 66 -5.23 -2.69 -2.22
C ASP A 66 -6.41 -1.91 -2.82
N MET A 67 -7.22 -1.23 -2.01
CA MET A 67 -8.30 -0.36 -2.51
C MET A 67 -7.76 0.78 -3.38
N TYR A 68 -6.65 1.40 -2.97
CA TYR A 68 -6.03 2.50 -3.73
C TYR A 68 -5.46 2.02 -5.06
N ASN A 69 -4.71 0.91 -5.05
CA ASN A 69 -4.11 0.33 -6.25
C ASN A 69 -5.17 -0.17 -7.26
N ASN A 70 -6.26 -0.76 -6.79
CA ASN A 70 -7.33 -1.24 -7.65
C ASN A 70 -8.19 -0.09 -8.22
N ASN A 71 -8.45 0.97 -7.44
CA ASN A 71 -9.19 2.13 -7.93
C ASN A 71 -8.40 2.94 -8.97
N ALA A 72 -7.08 3.03 -8.83
CA ALA A 72 -6.21 3.65 -9.84
C ALA A 72 -6.32 2.93 -11.20
N PHE A 73 -6.46 1.61 -11.22
CA PHE A 73 -6.62 0.83 -12.46
C PHE A 73 -8.03 0.97 -13.07
N LYS A 74 -9.08 1.10 -12.24
CA LYS A 74 -10.45 1.34 -12.74
C LYS A 74 -10.59 2.72 -13.38
N ALA A 75 -9.96 3.75 -12.81
CA ALA A 75 -9.99 5.11 -13.35
C ALA A 75 -9.30 5.21 -14.73
N THR A 76 -8.19 4.49 -14.93
CA THR A 76 -7.48 4.46 -16.21
C THR A 76 -8.22 3.63 -17.27
N GLY A 77 -8.84 2.51 -16.88
CA GLY A 77 -9.67 1.70 -17.79
C GLY A 77 -10.88 2.46 -18.37
N VAL A 78 -11.53 3.30 -17.55
CA VAL A 78 -12.66 4.14 -17.99
C VAL A 78 -12.22 5.24 -18.96
N LEU A 79 -11.07 5.87 -18.72
CA LEU A 79 -10.49 6.87 -19.63
C LEU A 79 -10.13 6.26 -21.00
N ILE A 80 -9.56 5.06 -21.03
CA ILE A 80 -9.18 4.39 -22.28
C ILE A 80 -10.41 3.98 -23.10
N GLN A 81 -11.49 3.48 -22.46
CA GLN A 81 -12.73 3.14 -23.16
C GLN A 81 -13.44 4.36 -23.75
N SER A 82 -13.47 5.47 -23.01
CA SER A 82 -14.08 6.72 -23.50
C SER A 82 -13.36 7.32 -24.72
N HIS A 83 -12.03 7.16 -24.81
CA HIS A 83 -11.22 7.61 -25.94
C HIS A 83 -11.40 6.73 -27.20
N TYR A 84 -11.54 5.41 -27.04
CA TYR A 84 -11.82 4.50 -28.16
C TYR A 84 -13.24 4.67 -28.74
N SER A 85 -14.23 5.05 -27.93
CA SER A 85 -15.61 5.24 -28.39
C SER A 85 -15.80 6.53 -29.22
N GLN A 86 -14.98 7.57 -29.01
CA GLN A 86 -15.06 8.80 -29.81
C GLN A 86 -14.43 8.65 -31.21
N HIS A 87 -13.44 7.77 -31.36
CA HIS A 87 -12.74 7.60 -32.64
C HIS A 87 -13.50 6.70 -33.64
N SER A 88 -14.46 5.90 -33.17
CA SER A 88 -15.32 5.07 -34.04
C SER A 88 -16.51 5.83 -34.65
N SER A 89 -16.82 7.05 -34.19
CA SER A 89 -17.96 7.83 -34.69
C SER A 89 -17.61 8.85 -35.78
N LYS A 90 -16.33 8.97 -36.18
CA LYS A 90 -15.89 9.95 -37.20
C LYS A 90 -15.59 9.35 -38.59
N SER A 91 -15.79 8.06 -38.81
CA SER A 91 -15.54 7.40 -40.11
C SER A 91 -16.80 7.04 -40.89
N LEU A 92 -17.96 7.64 -40.59
CA LEU A 92 -19.24 7.35 -41.26
C LEU A 92 -20.03 8.62 -41.64
N LEU A 93 -19.34 9.69 -42.02
CA LEU A 93 -19.94 10.72 -42.89
C LEU A 93 -19.05 10.90 -44.11
N CYS A 94 -19.53 10.35 -45.23
CA CYS A 94 -19.29 10.88 -46.58
C CYS A 94 -19.81 12.31 -46.69
#